data_AF-A0A2N2IST6-F1
#
_entry.id   AF-A0A2N2IST6-F1
#
_cell.length_a   1.000
_cell.length_b   1.000
_cell.length_c   1.000
_cell.angle_alpha   90.00
_cell.angle_beta   90.00
_cell.angle_gamma   90.00
#
_symmetry.space_group_name_H-M   'P 1'
#
loop_
_entity.id
_entity.type
_entity.pdbx_description
1 polymer ?
#
loop_
_entity_poly.entity_id
_entity_poly.type
_entity_poly.pdbx_seq_one_letter_code
_entity_poly.pdbx_strand_id
1 'polypeptide(L)'
;MHKFIAVVSFLLAFFFTFTSKAEYVYDIYGLSNSYLQNNAKTGLGLAMNDEWLFVGIPGFDKPAYYMPPWISFPAFTDAGAVDVYRKNESGEWDYFERILPLATVGSYAYFGSSIDISGNKVIIGAPGANSNRGFASVYIFNGVTWSLSYTFNPGTQNEGDKFGFSVAIDGNCIAIGSPGKDKIDYSTLPDETLYADFGGVYNYYHNGSSYINLGVVTFSNFARGDGQLGYSVDVNDALIEYEHGCRVAAGAPYAKSTANETQYGALLVYKKRTDASYYEEGTYTGETENSELGYSVSMSCVKFAYYNTSQFQWYIYSNCVLLSGAPGMPIVSLDQGGVYSFAITPLAPALPARHHLSFTDTIAPVDLPAGARLGESISLNWVGPSLYPYKAIVGAPNYNGNGAVFIYDTPNVVGQIFPSNILLSPNPQSNSKFGLAVTSDQENMTITGCASSPYWDAMSLYNIGKAYMIEEI
;
A
#
# COMPACT_ATOMS: atom_id res chain seq x y z
N MET A 1 -73.27 2.65 -6.59
CA MET A 1 -72.31 3.68 -7.06
C MET A 1 -70.98 3.36 -6.36
N HIS A 2 -69.98 2.79 -7.04
CA HIS A 2 -68.81 3.51 -7.60
C HIS A 2 -68.12 4.39 -6.51
N LYS A 3 -66.86 4.23 -6.08
CA LYS A 3 -65.59 3.81 -6.72
C LYS A 3 -64.45 3.64 -5.67
N PHE A 4 -63.50 2.75 -5.99
CA PHE A 4 -62.01 2.81 -5.89
C PHE A 4 -61.21 2.96 -4.57
N ILE A 5 -60.34 1.93 -4.44
CA ILE A 5 -59.02 1.74 -3.81
C ILE A 5 -58.09 2.96 -3.74
N ALA A 6 -57.39 3.12 -2.61
CA ALA A 6 -55.95 3.44 -2.55
C ALA A 6 -55.35 3.00 -1.20
N VAL A 7 -54.59 1.91 -1.23
CA VAL A 7 -53.62 1.53 -0.20
C VAL A 7 -52.44 2.49 -0.35
N VAL A 8 -52.08 3.23 0.69
CA VAL A 8 -50.80 3.96 0.74
C VAL A 8 -50.03 3.44 1.95
N SER A 9 -49.06 2.58 1.66
CA SER A 9 -48.02 2.16 2.57
C SER A 9 -47.22 3.37 3.05
N PHE A 10 -47.12 3.54 4.37
CA PHE A 10 -46.13 4.42 5.00
C PHE A 10 -44.74 3.80 4.81
N LEU A 11 -44.05 4.16 3.72
CA LEU A 11 -42.59 4.07 3.67
C LEU A 11 -42.05 5.31 4.39
N LEU A 12 -41.56 5.12 5.62
CA LEU A 12 -40.65 6.08 6.23
C LEU A 12 -39.34 6.05 5.42
N ALA A 13 -39.20 6.95 4.45
CA ALA A 13 -37.90 7.30 3.92
C ALA A 13 -37.16 8.07 5.03
N PHE A 14 -36.22 7.40 5.69
CA PHE A 14 -35.18 8.06 6.48
C PHE A 14 -34.35 8.91 5.50
N PHE A 15 -34.68 10.18 5.38
CA PHE A 15 -33.79 11.18 4.80
C PHE A 15 -32.61 11.33 5.77
N PHE A 16 -31.49 10.67 5.49
CA PHE A 16 -30.20 11.08 6.04
C PHE A 16 -29.89 12.46 5.46
N THR A 17 -30.09 13.51 6.26
CA THR A 17 -29.46 14.80 6.02
C THR A 17 -27.96 14.61 6.22
N PHE A 18 -27.21 14.56 5.12
CA PHE A 18 -25.76 14.68 5.15
C PHE A 18 -25.41 16.06 5.73
N THR A 19 -25.00 16.09 7.00
CA THR A 19 -24.29 17.24 7.54
C THR A 19 -22.91 17.24 6.90
N SER A 20 -22.65 18.16 5.97
CA SER A 20 -21.30 18.37 5.44
C SER A 20 -20.37 18.70 6.60
N LYS A 21 -19.46 17.78 6.94
CA LYS A 21 -18.31 18.12 7.79
C LYS A 21 -17.44 19.13 7.02
N ALA A 22 -16.89 20.10 7.73
CA ALA A 22 -15.97 21.06 7.14
C ALA A 22 -14.61 20.38 6.99
N GLU A 23 -14.23 20.05 5.75
CA GLU A 23 -12.92 19.51 5.41
C GLU A 23 -12.01 20.67 5.00
N TYR A 24 -10.86 20.80 5.69
CA TYR A 24 -9.84 21.80 5.34
C TYR A 24 -8.72 21.10 4.57
N VAL A 25 -8.46 21.56 3.34
CA VAL A 25 -7.31 21.13 2.54
C VAL A 25 -6.17 22.11 2.78
N TYR A 26 -5.10 21.65 3.42
CA TYR A 26 -3.89 22.43 3.65
C TYR A 26 -2.82 22.03 2.64
N ASP A 27 -2.25 23.01 1.94
CA ASP A 27 -0.96 22.83 1.25
C ASP A 27 0.09 22.67 2.36
N ILE A 28 0.90 21.61 2.33
CA ILE A 28 2.03 21.49 3.26
C ILE A 28 3.04 22.53 2.79
N TYR A 29 2.92 23.77 3.29
CA TYR A 29 3.68 24.97 2.89
C TYR A 29 5.22 24.83 3.00
N GLY A 30 5.73 23.67 3.44
CA GLY A 30 7.16 23.34 3.50
C GLY A 30 7.71 22.48 2.35
N LEU A 31 6.88 21.87 1.48
CA LEU A 31 7.40 21.01 0.40
C LEU A 31 8.12 21.80 -0.70
N SER A 32 7.86 23.10 -0.83
CA SER A 32 8.60 23.98 -1.75
C SER A 32 9.84 24.56 -1.09
N ASN A 33 10.75 23.71 -0.61
CA ASN A 33 12.12 24.17 -0.52
C ASN A 33 12.60 24.43 -1.96
N SER A 34 13.27 25.56 -2.20
CA SER A 34 13.76 26.05 -3.50
C SER A 34 14.79 25.14 -4.21
N TYR A 35 14.91 23.90 -3.75
CA TYR A 35 15.81 22.85 -4.24
C TYR A 35 15.07 21.62 -4.80
N LEU A 36 13.74 21.65 -4.93
CA LEU A 36 13.07 20.69 -5.79
C LEU A 36 13.46 20.99 -7.24
N GLN A 37 14.45 20.24 -7.74
CA GLN A 37 14.84 20.29 -9.13
C GLN A 37 13.67 19.85 -10.01
N ASN A 38 13.59 20.40 -11.22
CA ASN A 38 12.64 19.95 -12.23
C ASN A 38 12.76 18.41 -12.37
N ASN A 39 11.66 17.68 -12.20
CA ASN A 39 11.54 16.20 -12.25
C ASN A 39 11.72 15.40 -10.95
N ALA A 40 11.66 16.02 -9.76
CA ALA A 40 11.89 15.32 -8.49
C ALA A 40 10.90 14.17 -8.13
N LYS A 41 9.84 13.92 -8.91
CA LYS A 41 8.82 12.88 -8.66
C LYS A 41 8.34 12.82 -7.20
N THR A 42 8.13 13.99 -6.59
CA THR A 42 7.75 14.16 -5.19
C THR A 42 6.41 13.51 -4.84
N GLY A 43 6.34 12.83 -3.69
CA GLY A 43 5.11 12.27 -3.14
C GLY A 43 4.69 10.93 -3.74
N LEU A 44 5.61 10.18 -4.37
CA LEU A 44 5.37 8.81 -4.84
C LEU A 44 5.39 7.78 -3.71
N GLY A 45 6.18 8.02 -2.66
CA GLY A 45 6.12 7.28 -1.41
C GLY A 45 5.60 8.18 -0.30
N LEU A 46 4.62 7.70 0.46
CA LEU A 46 4.07 8.38 1.63
C LEU A 46 3.90 7.37 2.75
N ALA A 47 4.24 7.77 3.97
CA ALA A 47 3.94 7.01 5.18
C ALA A 47 3.72 7.98 6.33
N MET A 48 2.83 7.63 7.25
CA MET A 48 2.58 8.45 8.43
C MET A 48 2.15 7.64 9.64
N ASN A 49 2.37 8.24 10.80
CA ASN A 49 1.65 7.94 12.03
C ASN A 49 1.24 9.26 12.69
N ASP A 50 0.76 9.21 13.94
CA ASP A 50 0.28 10.41 14.64
C ASP A 50 1.38 11.46 14.92
N GLU A 51 2.66 11.09 14.84
CA GLU A 51 3.79 11.99 15.13
C GLU A 51 4.64 12.35 13.91
N TRP A 52 4.76 11.45 12.93
CA TRP A 52 5.72 11.53 11.84
C TRP A 52 5.05 11.39 10.47
N LEU A 53 5.52 12.20 9.51
CA LEU A 53 5.15 12.14 8.11
C LEU A 53 6.41 12.02 7.26
N PHE A 54 6.42 11.03 6.37
CA PHE A 54 7.50 10.78 5.43
C PHE A 54 7.02 11.03 4.03
N VAL A 55 7.75 11.86 3.30
CA VAL A 55 7.47 12.20 1.90
C VAL A 55 8.66 11.79 1.03
N GLY A 56 8.43 10.78 0.20
CA GLY A 56 9.40 10.28 -0.76
C GLY A 56 9.63 11.21 -1.94
N ILE A 57 10.88 11.35 -2.33
CA ILE A 57 11.33 12.16 -3.47
C ILE A 57 12.27 11.30 -4.33
N PRO A 58 11.76 10.31 -5.09
CA PRO A 58 12.60 9.34 -5.77
C PRO A 58 13.46 9.95 -6.88
N GLY A 59 13.03 11.07 -7.47
CA GLY A 59 13.79 11.82 -8.47
C GLY A 59 14.79 12.84 -7.86
N PHE A 60 15.12 12.71 -6.58
CA PHE A 60 16.08 13.62 -5.96
C PHE A 60 17.51 13.30 -6.41
N ASP A 61 18.16 14.29 -7.01
CA ASP A 61 19.58 14.26 -7.33
C ASP A 61 20.42 14.51 -6.07
N LYS A 62 21.23 13.52 -5.69
CA LYS A 62 22.15 13.64 -4.56
C LYS A 62 23.41 14.41 -5.02
N PRO A 63 23.68 15.62 -4.48
CA PRO A 63 24.82 16.42 -4.90
C PRO A 63 26.14 15.80 -4.46
N ALA A 64 27.20 16.13 -5.20
CA ALA A 64 28.56 15.76 -4.80
C ALA A 64 28.93 16.49 -3.50
N TYR A 65 29.56 15.78 -2.57
CA TYR A 65 30.14 16.38 -1.36
C TYR A 65 31.67 16.41 -1.49
N TYR A 66 32.25 17.59 -1.32
CA TYR A 66 33.68 17.81 -1.38
C TYR A 66 34.21 18.09 0.03
N MET A 67 35.03 17.19 0.57
CA MET A 67 35.80 17.45 1.79
C MET A 67 37.24 17.79 1.41
N PRO A 68 37.77 18.95 1.82
CA PRO A 68 39.16 19.27 1.56
C PRO A 68 40.12 18.46 2.45
N PRO A 69 41.31 18.09 1.94
CA PRO A 69 41.70 18.06 0.54
C PRO A 69 41.60 16.61 0.01
N TRP A 70 41.28 16.40 -1.27
CA TRP A 70 41.24 15.10 -1.99
C TRP A 70 40.09 14.10 -1.77
N ILE A 71 39.08 14.32 -0.90
CA ILE A 71 37.92 13.40 -0.81
C ILE A 71 36.72 14.00 -1.56
N SER A 72 36.37 13.37 -2.69
CA SER A 72 35.18 13.67 -3.47
C SER A 72 34.20 12.50 -3.37
N PHE A 73 32.98 12.78 -2.92
CA PHE A 73 31.87 11.83 -3.03
C PHE A 73 31.12 12.10 -4.34
N PRO A 74 30.84 11.06 -5.15
CA PRO A 74 30.17 11.25 -6.43
C PRO A 74 28.76 11.79 -6.23
N ALA A 75 28.33 12.66 -7.15
CA ALA A 75 26.92 13.00 -7.30
C ALA A 75 26.18 11.80 -7.92
N PHE A 76 24.91 11.64 -7.54
CA PHE A 76 24.05 10.60 -8.11
C PHE A 76 22.75 11.22 -8.59
N THR A 77 22.44 11.00 -9.86
CA THR A 77 21.17 11.44 -10.48
C THR A 77 20.06 10.50 -10.06
N ASP A 78 18.87 11.02 -9.73
CA ASP A 78 17.68 10.24 -9.32
C ASP A 78 17.99 9.17 -8.25
N ALA A 79 18.90 9.50 -7.32
CA ALA A 79 19.24 8.61 -6.21
C ALA A 79 18.06 8.46 -5.24
N GLY A 80 17.26 9.51 -5.13
CA GLY A 80 16.11 9.60 -4.25
C GLY A 80 16.46 10.16 -2.87
N ALA A 81 15.42 10.61 -2.16
CA ALA A 81 15.48 11.11 -0.80
C ALA A 81 14.12 10.94 -0.12
N VAL A 82 14.10 11.09 1.21
CA VAL A 82 12.85 11.16 1.98
C VAL A 82 12.91 12.39 2.88
N ASP A 83 11.94 13.28 2.74
CA ASP A 83 11.73 14.37 3.70
C ASP A 83 10.86 13.90 4.85
N VAL A 84 11.27 14.25 6.06
CA VAL A 84 10.63 13.86 7.31
C VAL A 84 10.06 15.11 7.96
N TYR A 85 8.80 15.04 8.36
CA TYR A 85 8.10 16.07 9.09
C TYR A 85 7.61 15.52 10.42
N ARG A 86 7.56 16.38 11.44
CA ARG A 86 7.05 16.05 12.78
C ARG A 86 5.85 16.91 13.09
N LYS A 87 4.79 16.31 13.62
CA LYS A 87 3.60 17.03 14.05
C LYS A 87 3.91 17.85 15.32
N ASN A 88 3.57 19.13 15.31
CA ASN A 88 3.77 20.04 16.43
C ASN A 88 2.52 20.13 17.32
N GLU A 89 2.61 20.87 18.43
CA GLU A 89 1.52 20.99 19.41
C GLU A 89 0.24 21.63 18.83
N SER A 90 0.37 22.43 17.77
CA SER A 90 -0.77 23.02 17.04
C SER A 90 -1.36 22.10 15.98
N GLY A 91 -0.79 20.91 15.77
CA GLY A 91 -1.20 19.97 14.74
C GLY A 91 -0.64 20.25 13.35
N GLU A 92 0.31 21.18 13.22
CA GLU A 92 0.98 21.46 11.95
C GLU A 92 2.22 20.57 11.80
N TRP A 93 2.63 20.31 10.55
CA TRP A 93 3.79 19.48 10.24
C TRP A 93 5.02 20.32 10.00
N ASP A 94 5.95 20.28 10.94
CA ASP A 94 7.22 20.98 10.85
C ASP A 94 8.27 20.10 10.17
N TYR A 95 9.03 20.68 9.24
CA TYR A 95 10.16 19.99 8.63
C TYR A 95 11.17 19.59 9.71
N PHE A 96 11.53 18.30 9.72
CA PHE A 96 12.43 17.73 10.72
C PHE A 96 13.81 17.44 10.13
N GLU A 97 13.88 16.57 9.12
CA GLU A 97 15.14 16.26 8.44
C GLU A 97 14.92 15.67 7.04
N ARG A 98 16.01 15.46 6.30
CA ARG A 98 16.03 14.71 5.05
C ARG A 98 16.91 13.47 5.20
N ILE A 99 16.32 12.30 4.97
CA ILE A 99 17.03 11.04 4.89
C ILE A 99 17.54 10.86 3.45
N LEU A 100 18.86 10.68 3.32
CA LEU A 100 19.52 10.39 2.05
C LEU A 100 19.93 8.92 1.99
N PRO A 101 19.90 8.28 0.81
CA PRO A 101 20.37 6.92 0.68
C PRO A 101 21.89 6.81 0.89
N LEU A 102 22.33 5.62 1.29
CA LEU A 102 23.76 5.27 1.32
C LEU A 102 24.39 5.43 -0.07
N ALA A 103 25.69 5.72 -0.12
CA ALA A 103 26.40 5.84 -1.40
C ALA A 103 26.38 4.55 -2.26
N THR A 104 26.09 3.40 -1.65
CA THR A 104 26.03 2.10 -2.32
C THR A 104 24.79 1.89 -3.19
N VAL A 105 23.77 2.76 -3.14
CA VAL A 105 22.58 2.61 -3.99
C VAL A 105 22.80 3.09 -5.42
N GLY A 106 23.66 4.09 -5.63
CA GLY A 106 23.98 4.65 -6.94
C GLY A 106 22.95 5.63 -7.52
N SER A 107 23.15 5.99 -8.79
CA SER A 107 22.18 6.76 -9.59
C SER A 107 20.97 5.91 -9.97
N TYR A 108 19.83 6.56 -10.23
CA TYR A 108 18.56 5.92 -10.59
C TYR A 108 18.07 4.90 -9.56
N ALA A 109 18.45 5.08 -8.30
CA ALA A 109 18.08 4.17 -7.22
C ALA A 109 16.62 4.34 -6.79
N TYR A 110 16.06 5.54 -6.99
CA TYR A 110 14.69 5.89 -6.62
C TYR A 110 14.38 5.64 -5.13
N PHE A 111 15.35 5.93 -4.24
CA PHE A 111 15.14 5.83 -2.80
C PHE A 111 13.97 6.71 -2.34
N GLY A 112 13.07 6.14 -1.54
CA GLY A 112 11.83 6.80 -1.13
C GLY A 112 10.65 6.54 -2.08
N SER A 113 10.77 5.60 -3.03
CA SER A 113 9.63 5.23 -3.89
C SER A 113 8.52 4.51 -3.14
N SER A 114 8.88 3.78 -2.09
CA SER A 114 7.97 3.06 -1.20
C SER A 114 8.44 3.28 0.23
N ILE A 115 7.51 3.60 1.12
CA ILE A 115 7.79 3.96 2.51
C ILE A 115 6.66 3.40 3.35
N ASP A 116 6.98 2.84 4.51
CA ASP A 116 5.99 2.49 5.52
C ASP A 116 6.57 2.67 6.94
N ILE A 117 5.72 2.91 7.94
CA ILE A 117 6.13 3.21 9.32
C ILE A 117 5.33 2.40 10.34
N SER A 118 6.03 1.85 11.33
CA SER A 118 5.42 1.27 12.52
C SER A 118 6.16 1.72 13.77
N GLY A 119 5.46 2.44 14.66
CA GLY A 119 6.04 3.05 15.85
C GLY A 119 7.21 3.98 15.49
N ASN A 120 8.41 3.64 15.97
CA ASN A 120 9.63 4.40 15.73
C ASN A 120 10.53 3.81 14.62
N LYS A 121 10.01 2.90 13.80
CA LYS A 121 10.73 2.26 12.68
C LYS A 121 10.08 2.65 11.37
N VAL A 122 10.86 3.15 10.43
CA VAL A 122 10.42 3.40 9.05
C VAL A 122 11.21 2.51 8.10
N ILE A 123 10.55 1.87 7.16
CA ILE A 123 11.17 1.14 6.06
C ILE A 123 11.08 1.97 4.77
N ILE A 124 12.17 2.03 4.01
CA ILE A 124 12.26 2.80 2.78
C ILE A 124 12.85 1.92 1.66
N GLY A 125 12.15 1.82 0.53
CA GLY A 125 12.59 1.12 -0.67
C GLY A 125 13.40 1.99 -1.64
N ALA A 126 14.24 1.32 -2.44
CA ALA A 126 15.02 1.87 -3.54
C ALA A 126 15.12 0.83 -4.69
N PRO A 127 14.03 0.58 -5.43
CA PRO A 127 13.92 -0.53 -6.37
C PRO A 127 14.84 -0.41 -7.59
N GLY A 128 15.28 0.79 -7.95
CA GLY A 128 16.15 1.00 -9.12
C GLY A 128 17.64 0.77 -8.84
N ALA A 129 18.01 0.59 -7.58
CA ALA A 129 19.40 0.50 -7.18
C ALA A 129 20.11 -0.73 -7.78
N ASN A 130 21.40 -0.57 -8.10
CA ASN A 130 22.26 -1.61 -8.67
C ASN A 130 21.64 -2.34 -9.87
N SER A 131 21.32 -1.60 -10.93
CA SER A 131 20.64 -2.14 -12.13
C SER A 131 19.32 -2.82 -11.77
N ASN A 132 18.45 -2.10 -11.06
CA ASN A 132 17.13 -2.62 -10.66
C ASN A 132 17.16 -3.91 -9.84
N ARG A 133 18.28 -4.28 -9.18
CA ARG A 133 18.28 -5.35 -8.17
C ARG A 133 17.47 -4.94 -6.95
N GLY A 134 17.57 -3.65 -6.61
CA GLY A 134 16.80 -2.99 -5.58
C GLY A 134 17.32 -3.20 -4.15
N PHE A 135 16.97 -2.27 -3.26
CA PHE A 135 17.23 -2.33 -1.82
C PHE A 135 16.00 -1.89 -1.01
N ALA A 136 15.98 -2.29 0.25
CA ALA A 136 15.14 -1.66 1.27
C ALA A 136 15.96 -1.44 2.54
N SER A 137 15.69 -0.39 3.29
CA SER A 137 16.40 -0.09 4.53
C SER A 137 15.45 0.34 5.64
N VAL A 138 15.73 -0.07 6.87
CA VAL A 138 15.01 0.38 8.06
C VAL A 138 15.82 1.43 8.80
N TYR A 139 15.15 2.53 9.12
CA TYR A 139 15.66 3.59 9.97
C TYR A 139 14.87 3.60 11.28
N ILE A 140 15.56 3.87 12.38
CA ILE A 140 14.99 3.93 13.73
C ILE A 140 15.24 5.32 14.29
N PHE A 141 14.18 5.93 14.81
CA PHE A 141 14.29 7.18 15.55
C PHE A 141 14.92 6.94 16.91
N ASN A 142 16.06 7.60 17.16
CA ASN A 142 16.82 7.47 18.41
C ASN A 142 16.50 8.56 19.45
N GLY A 143 15.46 9.37 19.21
CA GLY A 143 15.11 10.54 20.01
C GLY A 143 15.69 11.86 19.49
N VAL A 144 16.64 11.81 18.54
CA VAL A 144 17.28 12.99 17.94
C VAL A 144 17.23 12.94 16.41
N THR A 145 17.49 11.78 15.80
CA THR A 145 17.49 11.59 14.35
C THR A 145 16.99 10.20 13.95
N TRP A 146 16.57 10.07 12.70
CA TRP A 146 16.31 8.80 12.04
C TRP A 146 17.63 8.18 11.58
N SER A 147 18.08 7.16 12.30
CA SER A 147 19.35 6.49 12.05
C SER A 147 19.17 5.16 11.33
N LEU A 148 20.01 4.89 10.33
CA LEU A 148 19.99 3.62 9.61
C LEU A 148 20.25 2.47 10.60
N SER A 149 19.28 1.57 10.72
CA SER A 149 19.39 0.37 11.55
C SER A 149 19.81 -0.85 10.74
N TYR A 150 19.23 -1.04 9.56
CA TYR A 150 19.48 -2.23 8.75
C TYR A 150 19.21 -1.97 7.27
N THR A 151 20.00 -2.58 6.38
CA THR A 151 19.75 -2.60 4.94
C THR A 151 19.51 -4.05 4.52
N PHE A 152 18.33 -4.30 3.94
CA PHE A 152 17.99 -5.59 3.37
C PHE A 152 18.62 -5.74 2.00
N ASN A 153 19.48 -6.76 1.89
CA ASN A 153 20.06 -7.21 0.64
C ASN A 153 20.05 -8.75 0.66
N PRO A 154 19.02 -9.41 0.12
CA PRO A 154 18.95 -10.87 0.09
C PRO A 154 20.12 -11.51 -0.67
N GLY A 155 20.88 -10.75 -1.47
CA GLY A 155 22.11 -11.22 -2.14
C GLY A 155 21.86 -12.21 -3.27
N THR A 156 20.63 -12.67 -3.41
CA THR A 156 20.12 -13.56 -4.46
C THR A 156 19.32 -12.81 -5.52
N GLN A 157 19.35 -11.47 -5.52
CA GLN A 157 18.62 -10.68 -6.52
C GLN A 157 19.39 -10.64 -7.83
N ASN A 158 18.66 -10.86 -8.92
CA ASN A 158 19.14 -10.60 -10.26
C ASN A 158 18.86 -9.16 -10.66
N GLU A 159 19.57 -8.70 -11.69
CA GLU A 159 19.22 -7.44 -12.36
C GLU A 159 17.77 -7.51 -12.85
N GLY A 160 16.97 -6.50 -12.52
CA GLY A 160 15.55 -6.47 -12.84
C GLY A 160 14.60 -6.91 -11.71
N ASP A 161 15.08 -7.57 -10.65
CA ASP A 161 14.23 -8.10 -9.56
C ASP A 161 13.36 -7.02 -8.86
N LYS A 162 13.82 -5.76 -8.86
CA LYS A 162 13.17 -4.57 -8.28
C LYS A 162 12.82 -4.76 -6.79
N PHE A 163 13.71 -5.34 -6.00
CA PHE A 163 13.48 -5.51 -4.57
C PHE A 163 13.27 -4.15 -3.87
N GLY A 164 12.27 -4.05 -2.99
CA GLY A 164 11.90 -2.77 -2.38
C GLY A 164 10.95 -1.95 -3.25
N PHE A 165 10.36 -2.53 -4.31
CA PHE A 165 9.32 -1.87 -5.10
C PHE A 165 8.12 -1.50 -4.23
N SER A 166 7.68 -2.42 -3.39
CA SER A 166 6.71 -2.19 -2.32
C SER A 166 7.30 -2.67 -1.00
N VAL A 167 6.98 -1.99 0.09
CA VAL A 167 7.43 -2.30 1.45
C VAL A 167 6.27 -2.14 2.41
N ALA A 168 6.21 -2.98 3.43
CA ALA A 168 5.26 -2.85 4.54
C ALA A 168 5.93 -3.30 5.85
N ILE A 169 5.59 -2.63 6.94
CA ILE A 169 6.07 -2.91 8.30
C ILE A 169 4.95 -2.77 9.31
N ASP A 170 4.76 -3.79 10.15
CA ASP A 170 3.91 -3.72 11.33
C ASP A 170 4.63 -4.40 12.49
N GLY A 171 4.90 -3.66 13.56
CA GLY A 171 5.62 -4.13 14.74
C GLY A 171 7.00 -4.72 14.42
N ASN A 172 7.06 -6.06 14.38
CA ASN A 172 8.27 -6.82 14.06
C ASN A 172 8.22 -7.50 12.69
N CYS A 173 7.10 -7.44 12.00
CA CYS A 173 6.88 -8.06 10.71
C CYS A 173 7.19 -7.09 9.57
N ILE A 174 7.92 -7.57 8.56
CA ILE A 174 8.29 -6.80 7.37
C ILE A 174 8.04 -7.65 6.13
N ALA A 175 7.36 -7.07 5.14
CA ALA A 175 7.18 -7.63 3.82
C ALA A 175 7.81 -6.69 2.78
N ILE A 176 8.56 -7.25 1.83
CA ILE A 176 9.21 -6.48 0.77
C ILE A 176 8.94 -7.14 -0.59
N GLY A 177 8.29 -6.40 -1.48
CA GLY A 177 7.98 -6.83 -2.84
C GLY A 177 9.17 -6.75 -3.80
N SER A 178 9.17 -7.67 -4.75
CA SER A 178 10.17 -7.80 -5.81
C SER A 178 9.47 -8.29 -7.09
N PRO A 179 8.65 -7.44 -7.74
CA PRO A 179 7.78 -7.85 -8.84
C PRO A 179 8.54 -8.32 -10.07
N GLY A 180 9.78 -7.84 -10.30
CA GLY A 180 10.60 -8.29 -11.44
C GLY A 180 11.38 -9.57 -11.16
N LYS A 181 11.10 -10.26 -10.05
CA LYS A 181 11.80 -11.49 -9.70
C LYS A 181 11.44 -12.62 -10.67
N ASP A 182 12.44 -13.16 -11.34
CA ASP A 182 12.25 -14.32 -12.20
C ASP A 182 12.05 -15.63 -11.40
N LYS A 183 11.33 -16.58 -12.01
CA LYS A 183 11.18 -17.94 -11.51
C LYS A 183 11.79 -18.93 -12.50
N ILE A 184 12.77 -19.70 -12.03
CA ILE A 184 13.29 -20.85 -12.78
C ILE A 184 12.46 -22.08 -12.42
N ASP A 185 11.80 -22.68 -13.42
CA ASP A 185 11.07 -23.93 -13.25
C ASP A 185 11.94 -25.13 -13.61
N TYR A 186 12.30 -25.92 -12.60
CA TYR A 186 13.09 -27.14 -12.74
C TYR A 186 12.24 -28.39 -13.04
N SER A 187 10.91 -28.26 -13.13
CA SER A 187 10.01 -29.41 -13.30
C SER A 187 9.98 -29.96 -14.74
N THR A 188 10.48 -29.20 -15.73
CA THR A 188 10.59 -29.63 -17.12
C THR A 188 12.05 -29.69 -17.55
N LEU A 189 12.72 -30.84 -17.35
CA LEU A 189 14.02 -31.10 -17.96
C LEU A 189 13.85 -31.45 -19.47
N PRO A 190 14.76 -31.00 -20.37
CA PRO A 190 16.09 -30.46 -20.08
C PRO A 190 16.24 -28.94 -20.30
N ASP A 191 15.16 -28.20 -20.57
CA ASP A 191 15.25 -26.78 -20.91
C ASP A 191 14.79 -25.94 -19.70
N GLU A 192 15.74 -25.24 -19.07
CA GLU A 192 15.48 -24.32 -17.97
C GLU A 192 14.53 -23.24 -18.47
N THR A 193 13.23 -23.39 -18.19
CA THR A 193 12.27 -22.38 -18.59
C THR A 193 12.28 -21.28 -17.54
N LEU A 194 12.89 -20.15 -17.90
CA LEU A 194 12.84 -18.92 -17.14
C LEU A 194 11.47 -18.27 -17.34
N TYR A 195 10.71 -18.10 -16.26
CA TYR A 195 9.56 -17.22 -16.24
C TYR A 195 10.01 -15.86 -15.74
N ALA A 196 10.11 -14.92 -16.69
CA ALA A 196 10.41 -13.53 -16.39
C ALA A 196 9.33 -12.93 -15.49
N ASP A 197 9.72 -11.99 -14.63
CA ASP A 197 8.80 -11.10 -13.88
C ASP A 197 7.65 -11.81 -13.14
N PHE A 198 7.92 -13.03 -12.65
CA PHE A 198 6.93 -13.81 -11.92
C PHE A 198 6.60 -13.16 -10.57
N GLY A 199 7.58 -12.47 -10.00
CA GLY A 199 7.50 -11.71 -8.78
C GLY A 199 7.65 -12.55 -7.51
N GLY A 200 7.90 -11.87 -6.41
CA GLY A 200 8.01 -12.50 -5.10
C GLY A 200 7.98 -11.49 -3.96
N VAL A 201 7.64 -11.99 -2.77
CA VAL A 201 7.62 -11.21 -1.53
C VAL A 201 8.60 -11.81 -0.54
N TYR A 202 9.58 -11.01 -0.14
CA TYR A 202 10.55 -11.39 0.88
C TYR A 202 10.00 -11.01 2.25
N ASN A 203 10.10 -11.94 3.19
CA ASN A 203 9.53 -11.81 4.52
C ASN A 203 10.65 -11.73 5.55
N TYR A 204 10.57 -10.76 6.45
CA TYR A 204 11.52 -10.60 7.55
C TYR A 204 10.80 -10.43 8.88
N TYR A 205 11.44 -10.91 9.94
CA TYR A 205 10.95 -10.77 11.31
C TYR A 205 12.03 -10.22 12.22
N HIS A 206 11.72 -9.19 12.98
CA HIS A 206 12.63 -8.63 13.97
C HIS A 206 12.42 -9.29 15.33
N ASN A 207 13.39 -10.07 15.81
CA ASN A 207 13.28 -10.81 17.07
C ASN A 207 13.63 -9.98 18.33
N GLY A 208 13.81 -8.66 18.18
CA GLY A 208 14.26 -7.75 19.24
C GLY A 208 15.75 -7.45 19.23
N SER A 209 16.57 -8.23 18.52
CA SER A 209 18.02 -8.00 18.38
C SER A 209 18.51 -7.99 16.93
N SER A 210 17.84 -8.72 16.04
CA SER A 210 18.21 -8.82 14.63
C SER A 210 17.00 -9.08 13.74
N TYR A 211 17.18 -8.79 12.45
CA TYR A 211 16.22 -9.15 11.41
C TYR A 211 16.51 -10.57 10.90
N ILE A 212 15.52 -11.44 11.01
CA ILE A 212 15.54 -12.82 10.51
C ILE A 212 14.88 -12.84 9.14
N ASN A 213 15.56 -13.40 8.15
CA ASN A 213 14.97 -13.68 6.84
C ASN A 213 14.10 -14.95 6.93
N LEU A 214 12.80 -14.82 6.73
CA LEU A 214 11.85 -15.93 6.73
C LEU A 214 11.72 -16.60 5.35
N GLY A 215 12.35 -16.03 4.32
CA GLY A 215 12.34 -16.51 2.94
C GLY A 215 11.43 -15.71 2.03
N VAL A 216 11.46 -16.09 0.75
CA VAL A 216 10.62 -15.51 -0.30
C VAL A 216 9.38 -16.38 -0.52
N VAL A 217 8.24 -15.74 -0.76
CA VAL A 217 7.00 -16.38 -1.21
C VAL A 217 6.75 -15.97 -2.65
N THR A 218 6.50 -16.96 -3.50
CA THR A 218 6.14 -16.81 -4.93
C THR A 218 4.89 -17.62 -5.22
N PHE A 219 4.22 -17.38 -6.36
CA PHE A 219 3.08 -18.21 -6.74
C PHE A 219 3.46 -19.66 -7.07
N SER A 220 2.62 -20.61 -6.64
CA SER A 220 2.68 -21.99 -7.11
C SER A 220 1.74 -22.28 -8.28
N ASN A 221 0.62 -21.54 -8.42
CA ASN A 221 -0.55 -21.96 -9.20
C ASN A 221 -1.06 -20.96 -10.27
N PHE A 222 -0.28 -19.95 -10.66
CA PHE A 222 -0.66 -19.03 -11.75
C PHE A 222 -0.05 -19.45 -13.09
N ALA A 223 -0.69 -19.02 -14.20
CA ALA A 223 -0.18 -19.30 -15.53
C ALA A 223 1.26 -18.78 -15.66
N ARG A 224 2.07 -19.51 -16.43
CA ARG A 224 3.44 -19.16 -16.76
C ARG A 224 3.48 -17.70 -17.31
N GLY A 225 4.18 -16.77 -16.66
CA GLY A 225 4.33 -15.38 -17.14
C GLY A 225 4.50 -14.30 -16.07
N ASP A 226 4.52 -13.04 -16.53
CA ASP A 226 4.84 -11.79 -15.81
C ASP A 226 3.77 -11.37 -14.78
N GLY A 227 3.45 -12.23 -13.80
CA GLY A 227 2.42 -11.95 -12.81
C GLY A 227 2.76 -10.78 -11.86
N GLN A 228 4.05 -10.49 -11.69
CA GLN A 228 4.58 -9.40 -10.87
C GLN A 228 4.09 -9.42 -9.42
N LEU A 229 4.06 -10.60 -8.78
CA LEU A 229 3.75 -10.69 -7.36
C LEU A 229 4.67 -9.80 -6.50
N GLY A 230 4.07 -9.10 -5.54
CA GLY A 230 4.78 -8.10 -4.74
C GLY A 230 4.82 -6.73 -5.40
N TYR A 231 3.97 -6.50 -6.42
CA TYR A 231 3.70 -5.16 -6.93
C TYR A 231 3.20 -4.25 -5.80
N SER A 232 2.30 -4.77 -4.97
CA SER A 232 1.88 -4.15 -3.71
C SER A 232 1.93 -5.19 -2.60
N VAL A 233 2.27 -4.75 -1.38
CA VAL A 233 2.30 -5.60 -0.19
C VAL A 233 1.75 -4.83 1.00
N ASP A 234 1.13 -5.57 1.92
CA ASP A 234 0.81 -5.08 3.26
C ASP A 234 1.01 -6.21 4.28
N VAL A 235 1.32 -5.86 5.52
CA VAL A 235 1.65 -6.81 6.57
C VAL A 235 0.95 -6.46 7.88
N ASN A 236 0.55 -7.50 8.62
CA ASN A 236 0.10 -7.37 9.99
C ASN A 236 0.89 -8.29 10.91
N ASP A 237 1.35 -7.75 12.04
CA ASP A 237 1.90 -8.51 13.16
C ASP A 237 0.76 -9.18 13.92
N ALA A 238 0.32 -10.30 13.33
CA ALA A 238 -0.70 -11.16 13.86
C ALA A 238 -0.14 -11.91 15.08
N LEU A 239 0.02 -11.21 16.21
CA LEU A 239 0.20 -11.82 17.52
C LEU A 239 -1.09 -12.58 17.87
N ILE A 240 -1.23 -13.80 17.38
CA ILE A 240 -2.15 -14.80 17.93
C ILE A 240 -1.29 -15.61 18.89
N GLU A 241 -1.68 -15.70 20.16
CA GLU A 241 -0.89 -16.16 21.33
C GLU A 241 -0.23 -17.56 21.23
N TYR A 242 -0.38 -18.28 20.10
CA TYR A 242 0.19 -19.61 19.90
C TYR A 242 1.00 -19.77 18.60
N GLU A 243 1.02 -18.77 17.71
CA GLU A 243 1.83 -18.79 16.49
C GLU A 243 2.34 -17.38 16.19
N HIS A 244 3.61 -17.10 16.51
CA HIS A 244 4.30 -15.90 16.05
C HIS A 244 4.41 -15.95 14.53
N GLY A 245 3.71 -15.05 13.83
CA GLY A 245 3.75 -15.00 12.38
C GLY A 245 3.21 -13.70 11.81
N CYS A 246 3.75 -13.35 10.65
CA CYS A 246 3.37 -12.20 9.89
C CYS A 246 2.27 -12.61 8.91
N ARG A 247 1.10 -11.96 8.99
CA ARG A 247 0.11 -12.08 7.92
C ARG A 247 0.47 -11.09 6.83
N VAL A 248 0.58 -11.56 5.60
CA VAL A 248 0.97 -10.74 4.45
C VAL A 248 -0.09 -10.84 3.37
N ALA A 249 -0.51 -9.69 2.88
CA ALA A 249 -1.27 -9.55 1.65
C ALA A 249 -0.32 -9.08 0.54
N ALA A 250 -0.41 -9.71 -0.63
CA ALA A 250 0.46 -9.42 -1.76
C ALA A 250 -0.34 -9.39 -3.06
N GLY A 251 -0.20 -8.30 -3.80
CA GLY A 251 -0.86 -8.10 -5.09
C GLY A 251 0.02 -8.49 -6.28
N ALA A 252 -0.65 -8.93 -7.35
CA ALA A 252 -0.07 -9.35 -8.62
C ALA A 252 -0.97 -8.91 -9.79
N PRO A 253 -0.98 -7.62 -10.16
CA PRO A 253 -1.94 -7.02 -11.09
C PRO A 253 -1.90 -7.62 -12.50
N TYR A 254 -0.78 -8.22 -12.88
CA TYR A 254 -0.56 -8.80 -14.21
C TYR A 254 -0.69 -10.32 -14.22
N ALA A 255 -1.14 -10.92 -13.11
CA ALA A 255 -1.36 -12.36 -13.02
C ALA A 255 -2.41 -12.84 -14.03
N LYS A 256 -2.05 -13.92 -14.74
CA LYS A 256 -2.89 -14.57 -15.74
C LYS A 256 -3.52 -15.85 -15.20
N SER A 257 -4.78 -16.08 -15.54
CA SER A 257 -5.49 -17.31 -15.18
C SER A 257 -4.88 -18.51 -15.89
N THR A 258 -4.74 -19.63 -15.17
CA THR A 258 -4.24 -20.91 -15.74
C THR A 258 -5.18 -21.53 -16.76
N ALA A 259 -6.46 -21.15 -16.76
CA ALA A 259 -7.46 -21.74 -17.64
C ALA A 259 -7.40 -21.20 -19.08
N ASN A 260 -7.07 -19.91 -19.25
CA ASN A 260 -7.16 -19.22 -20.54
C ASN A 260 -6.04 -18.21 -20.81
N GLU A 261 -5.06 -18.08 -19.91
CA GLU A 261 -3.96 -17.09 -19.99
C GLU A 261 -4.41 -15.62 -20.05
N THR A 262 -5.68 -15.34 -19.75
CA THR A 262 -6.21 -13.99 -19.66
C THR A 262 -5.70 -13.33 -18.38
N GLN A 263 -5.26 -12.07 -18.49
CA GLN A 263 -4.82 -11.27 -17.36
C GLN A 263 -6.04 -10.80 -16.58
N TYR A 264 -6.14 -11.20 -15.32
CA TYR A 264 -7.19 -10.74 -14.41
C TYR A 264 -6.61 -9.93 -13.23
N GLY A 265 -5.33 -10.16 -12.92
CA GLY A 265 -4.75 -9.75 -11.65
C GLY A 265 -5.11 -10.74 -10.53
N ALA A 266 -4.33 -10.72 -9.46
CA ALA A 266 -4.51 -11.61 -8.33
C ALA A 266 -4.07 -10.98 -7.00
N LEU A 267 -4.64 -11.54 -5.94
CA LEU A 267 -4.34 -11.23 -4.55
C LEU A 267 -3.98 -12.53 -3.83
N LEU A 268 -2.84 -12.57 -3.17
CA LEU A 268 -2.38 -13.67 -2.32
C LEU A 268 -2.35 -13.22 -0.86
N VAL A 269 -2.94 -14.01 0.02
CA VAL A 269 -2.89 -13.79 1.47
C VAL A 269 -2.34 -15.03 2.16
N TYR A 270 -1.32 -14.83 2.99
CA TYR A 270 -0.65 -15.92 3.68
C TYR A 270 -0.15 -15.51 5.07
N LYS A 271 0.05 -16.51 5.92
CA LYS A 271 0.81 -16.36 7.16
C LYS A 271 2.21 -16.91 6.97
N LYS A 272 3.20 -16.12 7.38
CA LYS A 272 4.60 -16.52 7.46
C LYS A 272 5.02 -16.62 8.92
N ARG A 273 5.39 -17.82 9.36
CA ARG A 273 5.79 -18.06 10.76
C ARG A 273 7.28 -17.81 10.97
N THR A 274 7.67 -17.59 12.22
CA THR A 274 9.07 -17.36 12.61
C THR A 274 9.99 -18.56 12.39
N ASP A 275 9.45 -19.77 12.25
CA ASP A 275 10.18 -20.98 11.85
C ASP A 275 10.36 -21.09 10.31
N ALA A 276 10.05 -20.02 9.58
CA ALA A 276 10.02 -19.90 8.13
C ALA A 276 8.97 -20.79 7.42
N SER A 277 8.13 -21.52 8.14
CA SER A 277 6.96 -22.17 7.51
C SER A 277 5.96 -21.11 7.02
N TYR A 278 5.24 -21.43 5.95
CA TYR A 278 4.18 -20.56 5.43
C TYR A 278 2.88 -21.34 5.26
N TYR A 279 1.76 -20.65 5.42
CA TYR A 279 0.43 -21.16 5.20
C TYR A 279 -0.35 -20.17 4.35
N GLU A 280 -0.86 -20.60 3.21
CA GLU A 280 -1.75 -19.79 2.37
C GLU A 280 -3.13 -19.72 3.02
N GLU A 281 -3.58 -18.49 3.36
CA GLU A 281 -4.94 -18.25 3.87
C GLU A 281 -5.95 -18.12 2.72
N GLY A 282 -5.48 -17.71 1.53
CA GLY A 282 -6.24 -17.78 0.30
C GLY A 282 -5.57 -17.02 -0.84
N THR A 283 -6.01 -17.36 -2.04
CA THR A 283 -5.70 -16.65 -3.27
C THR A 283 -7.02 -16.25 -3.94
N TYR A 284 -7.11 -15.02 -4.43
CA TYR A 284 -8.24 -14.55 -5.20
C TYR A 284 -7.77 -13.99 -6.54
N THR A 285 -8.46 -14.35 -7.61
CA THR A 285 -8.18 -13.88 -8.98
C THR A 285 -9.29 -12.95 -9.40
N GLY A 286 -8.96 -11.86 -10.10
CA GLY A 286 -9.94 -10.89 -10.57
C GLY A 286 -11.03 -11.53 -11.42
N GLU A 287 -12.24 -10.97 -11.37
CA GLU A 287 -13.39 -11.47 -12.14
C GLU A 287 -13.48 -10.85 -13.53
N THR A 288 -12.75 -9.75 -13.76
CA THR A 288 -12.79 -8.99 -15.01
C THR A 288 -11.41 -8.95 -15.67
N GLU A 289 -11.40 -9.20 -16.98
CA GLU A 289 -10.18 -9.15 -17.77
C GLU A 289 -9.56 -7.74 -17.69
N ASN A 290 -8.23 -7.71 -17.54
CA ASN A 290 -7.41 -6.52 -17.37
C ASN A 290 -7.85 -5.63 -16.20
N SER A 291 -8.50 -6.20 -15.17
CA SER A 291 -8.91 -5.41 -13.99
C SER A 291 -7.73 -4.86 -13.18
N GLU A 292 -6.54 -5.46 -13.35
CA GLU A 292 -5.33 -5.15 -12.58
C GLU A 292 -5.52 -5.37 -11.07
N LEU A 293 -6.33 -6.36 -10.67
CA LEU A 293 -6.52 -6.70 -9.25
C LEU A 293 -5.17 -6.94 -8.56
N GLY A 294 -4.96 -6.30 -7.41
CA GLY A 294 -3.71 -6.37 -6.65
C GLY A 294 -2.73 -5.26 -7.02
N TYR A 295 -3.18 -4.23 -7.74
CA TYR A 295 -2.36 -3.06 -8.01
C TYR A 295 -1.98 -2.33 -6.71
N SER A 296 -2.91 -2.22 -5.77
CA SER A 296 -2.68 -1.72 -4.42
C SER A 296 -3.36 -2.65 -3.42
N VAL A 297 -2.80 -2.80 -2.23
CA VAL A 297 -3.39 -3.59 -1.14
C VAL A 297 -3.26 -2.83 0.17
N SER A 298 -4.29 -2.91 1.03
CA SER A 298 -4.22 -2.40 2.39
C SER A 298 -5.09 -3.23 3.33
N MET A 299 -4.54 -3.63 4.47
CA MET A 299 -5.08 -4.57 5.43
C MET A 299 -5.06 -3.96 6.81
N SER A 300 -6.19 -4.06 7.51
CA SER A 300 -6.29 -3.65 8.92
C SER A 300 -6.90 -4.78 9.73
N CYS A 301 -6.25 -5.13 10.84
CA CYS A 301 -6.61 -6.26 11.69
C CYS A 301 -6.92 -5.79 13.11
N VAL A 302 -8.06 -6.20 13.64
CA VAL A 302 -8.46 -5.94 15.03
C VAL A 302 -8.43 -7.23 15.83
N LYS A 303 -7.87 -7.16 17.04
CA LYS A 303 -7.77 -8.28 17.98
C LYS A 303 -8.96 -8.28 18.93
N PHE A 304 -9.56 -9.45 19.11
CA PHE A 304 -10.66 -9.69 20.03
C PHE A 304 -10.25 -10.76 21.03
N ALA A 305 -10.58 -10.54 22.31
CA ALA A 305 -10.43 -11.53 23.36
C ALA A 305 -11.79 -12.16 23.67
N TYR A 306 -11.85 -13.48 23.62
CA TYR A 306 -13.03 -14.27 23.94
C TYR A 306 -12.70 -15.24 25.08
N TYR A 307 -13.51 -15.23 26.14
CA TYR A 307 -13.37 -16.18 27.23
C TYR A 307 -14.29 -17.37 27.00
N ASN A 308 -13.70 -18.55 26.79
CA ASN A 308 -14.46 -19.79 26.71
C ASN A 308 -14.76 -20.30 28.12
N THR A 309 -16.01 -20.16 28.54
CA THR A 309 -16.46 -20.61 29.87
C THR A 309 -16.43 -22.12 30.05
N SER A 310 -16.46 -22.90 28.97
CA SER A 310 -16.41 -24.38 29.04
C SER A 310 -14.99 -24.93 29.21
N GLN A 311 -13.98 -24.21 28.71
CA GLN A 311 -12.57 -24.58 28.82
C GLN A 311 -11.80 -23.72 29.83
N PHE A 312 -12.47 -22.74 30.46
CA PHE A 312 -11.88 -21.76 31.37
C PHE A 312 -10.64 -21.06 30.80
N GLN A 313 -10.65 -20.81 29.49
CA GLN A 313 -9.49 -20.33 28.74
C GLN A 313 -9.84 -19.12 27.88
N TRP A 314 -8.93 -18.16 27.82
CA TRP A 314 -9.00 -17.02 26.90
C TRP A 314 -8.51 -17.43 25.51
N TYR A 315 -9.19 -16.94 24.49
CA TYR A 315 -8.83 -17.05 23.09
C TYR A 315 -8.71 -15.65 22.52
N ILE A 316 -7.56 -15.35 21.92
CA ILE A 316 -7.38 -14.15 21.11
C ILE A 316 -7.52 -14.54 19.65
N TYR A 317 -8.39 -13.85 18.92
CA TYR A 317 -8.48 -13.97 17.48
C TYR A 317 -8.43 -12.59 16.82
N SER A 318 -7.95 -12.56 15.58
CA SER A 318 -7.95 -11.37 14.74
C SER A 318 -9.02 -11.48 13.67
N ASN A 319 -9.82 -10.43 13.48
CA ASN A 319 -10.57 -10.22 12.25
C ASN A 319 -9.84 -9.15 11.45
N CYS A 320 -9.60 -9.40 10.18
CA CYS A 320 -9.01 -8.39 9.31
C CYS A 320 -9.95 -8.05 8.16
N VAL A 321 -9.95 -6.78 7.82
CA VAL A 321 -10.47 -6.28 6.56
C VAL A 321 -9.27 -6.06 5.65
N LEU A 322 -9.41 -6.47 4.39
CA LEU A 322 -8.40 -6.29 3.35
C LEU A 322 -9.08 -5.68 2.13
N LEU A 323 -8.49 -4.62 1.61
CA LEU A 323 -8.89 -4.00 0.36
C LEU A 323 -7.82 -4.22 -0.69
N SER A 324 -8.24 -4.45 -1.93
CA SER A 324 -7.36 -4.62 -3.08
C SER A 324 -7.85 -3.81 -4.28
N GLY A 325 -6.97 -2.97 -4.81
CA GLY A 325 -7.26 -2.10 -5.94
C GLY A 325 -7.24 -2.84 -7.25
N ALA A 326 -8.16 -2.47 -8.14
CA ALA A 326 -8.30 -2.95 -9.50
C ALA A 326 -8.54 -1.76 -10.45
N PRO A 327 -7.53 -0.88 -10.67
CA PRO A 327 -7.69 0.36 -11.43
C PRO A 327 -8.00 0.17 -12.92
N GLY A 328 -7.71 -1.02 -13.47
CA GLY A 328 -8.08 -1.38 -14.84
C GLY A 328 -9.52 -1.88 -14.99
N MET A 329 -10.29 -2.01 -13.90
CA MET A 329 -11.65 -2.53 -13.95
C MET A 329 -12.56 -1.68 -14.86
N PRO A 330 -13.17 -2.28 -15.91
CA PRO A 330 -14.19 -1.63 -16.71
C PRO A 330 -15.57 -1.81 -16.06
N ILE A 331 -16.22 -0.73 -15.64
CA ILE A 331 -17.57 -0.79 -15.05
C ILE A 331 -18.63 -0.51 -16.13
N VAL A 332 -18.45 0.59 -16.85
CA VAL A 332 -19.27 1.09 -17.98
C VAL A 332 -18.38 1.43 -19.17
N SER A 333 -17.14 1.89 -18.93
CA SER A 333 -16.11 2.22 -19.92
C SER A 333 -14.73 1.72 -19.47
N LEU A 334 -13.74 1.77 -20.36
CA LEU A 334 -12.35 1.40 -20.06
C LEU A 334 -11.79 2.16 -18.84
N ASP A 335 -11.08 1.41 -17.98
CA ASP A 335 -10.21 1.90 -16.90
C ASP A 335 -10.85 2.90 -15.92
N GLN A 336 -12.14 2.71 -15.59
CA GLN A 336 -12.75 3.48 -14.49
C GLN A 336 -12.11 3.11 -13.14
N GLY A 337 -11.84 1.82 -12.94
CA GLY A 337 -11.22 1.29 -11.75
C GLY A 337 -12.22 0.99 -10.62
N GLY A 338 -11.81 0.12 -9.70
CA GLY A 338 -12.60 -0.29 -8.56
C GLY A 338 -11.73 -0.88 -7.45
N VAL A 339 -12.36 -1.22 -6.33
CA VAL A 339 -11.69 -1.84 -5.18
C VAL A 339 -12.47 -3.07 -4.73
N TYR A 340 -11.78 -4.18 -4.56
CA TYR A 340 -12.33 -5.40 -3.98
C TYR A 340 -12.14 -5.38 -2.46
N SER A 341 -13.17 -5.75 -1.73
CA SER A 341 -13.14 -5.91 -0.27
C SER A 341 -13.17 -7.37 0.12
N PHE A 342 -12.40 -7.71 1.14
CA PHE A 342 -12.26 -9.05 1.68
C PHE A 342 -12.32 -9.04 3.20
N ALA A 343 -12.89 -10.11 3.76
CA ALA A 343 -12.82 -10.41 5.19
C ALA A 343 -11.90 -11.62 5.40
N ILE A 344 -10.98 -11.51 6.35
CA ILE A 344 -10.10 -12.60 6.79
C ILE A 344 -10.58 -13.00 8.19
N THR A 345 -11.28 -14.14 8.24
CA THR A 345 -11.96 -14.60 9.46
C THR A 345 -11.49 -16.00 9.86
N PRO A 346 -11.47 -16.33 11.15
CA PRO A 346 -11.09 -17.66 11.62
C PRO A 346 -12.11 -18.72 11.15
N LEU A 347 -11.62 -19.88 10.72
CA LEU A 347 -12.46 -20.99 10.20
C LEU A 347 -13.39 -21.59 11.26
N ALA A 348 -13.00 -21.53 12.54
CA ALA A 348 -13.85 -21.89 13.66
C ALA A 348 -13.32 -21.23 14.95
N PRO A 349 -14.19 -20.89 15.92
CA PRO A 349 -13.76 -20.39 17.23
C PRO A 349 -12.79 -21.33 17.97
N ALA A 350 -12.88 -22.64 17.69
CA ALA A 350 -12.03 -23.67 18.28
C ALA A 350 -10.75 -24.00 17.47
N LEU A 351 -10.56 -23.41 16.29
CA LEU A 351 -9.36 -23.57 15.45
C LEU A 351 -8.82 -22.19 15.02
N PRO A 352 -8.35 -21.36 15.97
CA PRO A 352 -7.96 -19.96 15.70
C PRO A 352 -6.73 -19.81 14.79
N ALA A 353 -6.01 -20.90 14.50
CA ALA A 353 -4.80 -20.87 13.69
C ALA A 353 -5.07 -20.68 12.19
N ARG A 354 -6.22 -21.14 11.68
CA ARG A 354 -6.54 -21.06 10.25
C ARG A 354 -7.64 -20.03 9.98
N HIS A 355 -7.33 -19.10 9.09
CA HIS A 355 -8.29 -18.14 8.56
C HIS A 355 -8.59 -18.45 7.09
N HIS A 356 -9.72 -17.93 6.63
CA HIS A 356 -10.14 -17.99 5.24
C HIS A 356 -10.30 -16.57 4.70
N LEU A 357 -9.75 -16.34 3.51
CA LEU A 357 -9.99 -15.13 2.73
C LEU A 357 -11.34 -15.25 2.04
N SER A 358 -12.27 -14.36 2.37
CA SER A 358 -13.60 -14.33 1.75
C SER A 358 -13.82 -13.00 1.05
N PHE A 359 -14.13 -13.03 -0.25
CA PHE A 359 -14.61 -11.86 -0.99
C PHE A 359 -15.94 -11.38 -0.38
N THR A 360 -16.05 -10.07 -0.16
CA THR A 360 -17.25 -9.47 0.44
C THR A 360 -18.01 -8.59 -0.53
N ASP A 361 -17.33 -7.68 -1.22
CA ASP A 361 -17.98 -6.69 -2.08
C ASP A 361 -16.99 -6.01 -3.04
N THR A 362 -17.51 -5.35 -4.06
CA THR A 362 -16.75 -4.49 -4.99
C THR A 362 -17.21 -3.05 -4.84
N ILE A 363 -16.26 -2.15 -4.58
CA ILE A 363 -16.47 -0.72 -4.44
C ILE A 363 -16.21 -0.03 -5.78
N ALA A 364 -17.25 0.62 -6.29
CA ALA A 364 -17.17 1.44 -7.50
C ALA A 364 -18.23 2.57 -7.40
N PRO A 365 -17.84 3.85 -7.41
CA PRO A 365 -18.77 4.95 -7.58
C PRO A 365 -19.53 4.82 -8.91
N VAL A 366 -20.81 5.20 -8.89
CA VAL A 366 -21.72 5.04 -10.03
C VAL A 366 -21.34 5.95 -11.22
N ASP A 367 -20.57 7.02 -10.99
CA ASP A 367 -20.24 8.05 -11.99
C ASP A 367 -18.73 8.34 -12.13
N LEU A 368 -17.89 7.29 -12.20
CA LEU A 368 -16.47 7.48 -12.52
C LEU A 368 -16.27 7.79 -14.01
N PRO A 369 -15.48 8.82 -14.39
CA PRO A 369 -15.13 9.06 -15.79
C PRO A 369 -14.21 7.94 -16.31
N ALA A 370 -14.25 7.69 -17.62
CA ALA A 370 -13.33 6.75 -18.27
C ALA A 370 -11.88 7.10 -17.95
N GLY A 371 -11.06 6.10 -17.64
CA GLY A 371 -9.66 6.29 -17.30
C GLY A 371 -9.39 6.86 -15.91
N ALA A 372 -10.38 7.00 -15.02
CA ALA A 372 -10.18 7.54 -13.66
C ALA A 372 -9.19 6.73 -12.80
N ARG A 373 -9.07 5.42 -13.05
CA ARG A 373 -8.18 4.50 -12.32
C ARG A 373 -8.39 4.49 -10.81
N LEU A 374 -9.64 4.44 -10.36
CA LEU A 374 -9.93 4.27 -8.92
C LEU A 374 -9.29 2.98 -8.39
N GLY A 375 -8.67 3.05 -7.21
CA GLY A 375 -7.99 1.91 -6.60
C GLY A 375 -6.51 1.84 -6.93
N GLU A 376 -5.94 2.87 -7.57
CA GLU A 376 -4.50 2.94 -7.82
C GLU A 376 -3.70 3.08 -6.51
N SER A 377 -4.30 3.69 -5.48
CA SER A 377 -3.81 3.66 -4.10
C SER A 377 -4.95 3.41 -3.13
N ILE A 378 -4.65 2.72 -2.04
CA ILE A 378 -5.59 2.44 -0.96
C ILE A 378 -4.85 2.58 0.36
N SER A 379 -5.52 3.18 1.33
CA SER A 379 -5.10 3.17 2.72
C SER A 379 -6.30 2.84 3.60
N LEU A 380 -6.16 1.87 4.49
CA LEU A 380 -7.22 1.37 5.37
C LEU A 380 -6.78 1.50 6.82
N ASN A 381 -7.56 2.19 7.66
CA ASN A 381 -7.33 2.20 9.10
C ASN A 381 -8.53 1.77 9.91
N TRP A 382 -8.26 1.24 11.10
CA TRP A 382 -9.25 1.11 12.16
C TRP A 382 -9.36 2.42 12.93
N VAL A 383 -10.57 2.97 13.01
CA VAL A 383 -10.85 4.28 13.61
C VAL A 383 -11.57 4.19 14.97
N GLY A 384 -11.79 2.98 15.49
CA GLY A 384 -12.39 2.79 16.81
C GLY A 384 -13.63 1.89 16.82
N PRO A 385 -14.14 1.57 18.02
CA PRO A 385 -15.36 0.79 18.18
C PRO A 385 -16.58 1.64 17.80
N SER A 386 -16.98 1.60 16.53
CA SER A 386 -18.18 2.25 16.00
C SER A 386 -18.96 1.29 15.11
N LEU A 387 -20.11 1.69 14.56
CA LEU A 387 -20.81 0.88 13.53
C LEU A 387 -19.95 0.69 12.28
N TYR A 388 -19.09 1.66 11.98
CA TYR A 388 -18.15 1.70 10.87
C TYR A 388 -16.72 1.82 11.41
N PRO A 389 -16.12 0.72 11.88
CA PRO A 389 -14.87 0.77 12.64
C PRO A 389 -13.64 1.00 11.76
N TYR A 390 -13.77 0.96 10.42
CA TYR A 390 -12.66 1.29 9.54
C TYR A 390 -13.01 2.43 8.59
N LYS A 391 -11.98 3.20 8.27
CA LYS A 391 -11.99 4.16 7.18
C LYS A 391 -11.03 3.72 6.09
N ALA A 392 -11.55 3.69 4.87
CA ALA A 392 -10.77 3.41 3.68
C ALA A 392 -10.67 4.68 2.84
N ILE A 393 -9.46 4.97 2.38
CA ILE A 393 -9.17 6.08 1.51
C ILE A 393 -8.65 5.49 0.20
N VAL A 394 -9.27 5.87 -0.91
CA VAL A 394 -8.98 5.29 -2.22
C VAL A 394 -8.68 6.39 -3.22
N GLY A 395 -7.51 6.30 -3.86
CA GLY A 395 -7.08 7.23 -4.89
C GLY A 395 -7.63 6.91 -6.28
N ALA A 396 -7.96 7.95 -7.04
CA ALA A 396 -8.29 7.92 -8.46
C ALA A 396 -7.49 9.02 -9.18
N PRO A 397 -6.22 8.79 -9.50
CA PRO A 397 -5.31 9.86 -9.91
C PRO A 397 -5.62 10.50 -11.25
N ASN A 398 -6.40 9.85 -12.08
CA ASN A 398 -6.81 10.37 -13.39
C ASN A 398 -8.23 10.92 -13.39
N TYR A 399 -8.90 10.98 -12.23
CA TYR A 399 -10.26 11.50 -12.14
C TYR A 399 -10.34 12.92 -12.70
N ASN A 400 -11.09 13.08 -13.81
CA ASN A 400 -11.22 14.34 -14.56
C ASN A 400 -9.89 15.03 -14.90
N GLY A 401 -8.81 14.28 -15.08
CA GLY A 401 -7.49 14.78 -15.44
C GLY A 401 -6.68 15.42 -14.30
N ASN A 402 -7.29 15.66 -13.14
CA ASN A 402 -6.65 16.31 -11.98
C ASN A 402 -6.43 15.37 -10.80
N GLY A 403 -7.19 14.26 -10.76
CA GLY A 403 -7.15 13.28 -9.70
C GLY A 403 -8.09 13.61 -8.53
N ALA A 404 -8.50 12.56 -7.83
CA ALA A 404 -9.39 12.63 -6.68
C ALA A 404 -9.04 11.54 -5.66
N VAL A 405 -9.51 11.74 -4.44
CA VAL A 405 -9.48 10.74 -3.36
C VAL A 405 -10.90 10.56 -2.84
N PHE A 406 -11.28 9.30 -2.63
CA PHE A 406 -12.58 8.90 -2.14
C PHE A 406 -12.43 8.34 -0.73
N ILE A 407 -13.23 8.82 0.19
CA ILE A 407 -13.27 8.32 1.57
C ILE A 407 -14.50 7.44 1.72
N TYR A 408 -14.29 6.30 2.36
CA TYR A 408 -15.31 5.31 2.61
C TYR A 408 -15.30 4.86 4.06
N ASP A 409 -16.49 4.75 4.64
CA ASP A 409 -16.70 4.11 5.94
C ASP A 409 -17.08 2.64 5.72
N THR A 410 -16.41 1.71 6.42
CA THR A 410 -16.67 0.27 6.25
C THR A 410 -17.31 -0.34 7.50
N PRO A 411 -18.32 -1.22 7.35
CA PRO A 411 -19.00 -1.86 8.47
C PRO A 411 -18.15 -2.96 9.14
N ASN A 412 -18.49 -3.30 10.38
CA ASN A 412 -17.65 -4.12 11.27
C ASN A 412 -17.20 -5.50 10.78
N VAL A 413 -17.92 -6.21 9.91
CA VAL A 413 -17.60 -7.64 9.69
C VAL A 413 -17.99 -8.18 8.32
N VAL A 414 -19.09 -7.73 7.72
CA VAL A 414 -19.52 -8.12 6.37
C VAL A 414 -20.47 -7.02 5.92
N GLY A 415 -20.18 -6.31 4.84
CA GLY A 415 -21.16 -5.37 4.30
C GLY A 415 -20.59 -4.27 3.42
N GLN A 416 -21.53 -3.70 2.68
CA GLN A 416 -21.35 -2.65 1.68
C GLN A 416 -20.54 -1.48 2.21
N ILE A 417 -19.66 -1.00 1.36
CA ILE A 417 -18.82 0.15 1.63
C ILE A 417 -19.54 1.37 1.05
N PHE A 418 -19.79 2.38 1.89
CA PHE A 418 -20.53 3.57 1.47
C PHE A 418 -19.54 4.72 1.25
N PRO A 419 -19.61 5.41 0.10
CA PRO A 419 -18.83 6.64 -0.08
C PRO A 419 -19.33 7.67 0.93
N SER A 420 -18.44 8.14 1.79
CA SER A 420 -18.77 9.16 2.80
C SER A 420 -18.43 10.55 2.28
N ASN A 421 -17.27 10.73 1.64
CA ASN A 421 -16.83 12.01 1.04
C ASN A 421 -15.97 11.80 -0.23
N ILE A 422 -15.93 12.84 -1.07
CA ILE A 422 -15.07 12.92 -2.26
C ILE A 422 -14.23 14.19 -2.17
N LEU A 423 -12.92 14.01 -2.27
CA LEU A 423 -11.95 15.09 -2.20
C LEU A 423 -11.35 15.31 -3.59
N LEU A 424 -11.50 16.54 -4.08
CA LEU A 424 -11.02 16.95 -5.39
C LEU A 424 -9.69 17.69 -5.26
N SER A 425 -8.82 17.55 -6.28
CA SER A 425 -7.58 18.30 -6.34
C SER A 425 -7.83 19.82 -6.23
N PRO A 426 -7.20 20.53 -5.28
CA PRO A 426 -7.41 21.96 -5.06
C PRO A 426 -6.83 22.84 -6.18
N ASN A 427 -6.02 22.29 -7.09
CA ASN A 427 -5.43 23.04 -8.20
C ASN A 427 -5.45 22.27 -9.53
N PRO A 428 -6.41 22.54 -10.42
CA PRO A 428 -6.55 21.87 -11.72
C PRO A 428 -5.52 22.30 -12.78
N GLN A 429 -4.48 23.06 -12.43
CA GLN A 429 -3.55 23.69 -13.39
C GLN A 429 -2.13 23.12 -13.39
N SER A 430 -1.76 22.23 -12.46
CA SER A 430 -0.46 21.57 -12.48
C SER A 430 -0.60 20.15 -13.03
N ASN A 431 0.36 19.67 -13.83
CA ASN A 431 0.47 18.27 -14.32
C ASN A 431 0.63 17.22 -13.17
N SER A 432 0.20 17.55 -11.97
CA SER A 432 0.36 16.80 -10.74
C SER A 432 -0.97 16.10 -10.44
N LYS A 433 -1.00 14.80 -10.65
CA LYS A 433 -2.19 13.97 -10.50
C LYS A 433 -2.41 13.58 -9.05
N PHE A 434 -3.47 14.06 -8.44
CA PHE A 434 -3.82 13.82 -7.04
C PHE A 434 -4.40 12.41 -6.84
N GLY A 435 -3.77 11.54 -6.04
CA GLY A 435 -4.35 10.19 -5.88
C GLY A 435 -3.51 9.15 -5.16
N LEU A 436 -2.43 9.50 -4.47
CA LEU A 436 -1.90 8.65 -3.39
C LEU A 436 -2.68 8.96 -2.10
N ALA A 437 -2.84 8.03 -1.16
CA ALA A 437 -3.50 8.31 0.12
C ALA A 437 -2.82 7.54 1.26
N VAL A 438 -2.66 8.18 2.41
CA VAL A 438 -2.27 7.56 3.68
C VAL A 438 -3.15 8.08 4.81
N THR A 439 -3.31 7.25 5.84
CA THR A 439 -4.16 7.51 7.02
C THR A 439 -3.37 7.32 8.31
N SER A 440 -3.70 8.09 9.35
CA SER A 440 -3.15 7.98 10.70
C SER A 440 -4.07 7.19 11.64
N ASP A 441 -3.52 6.63 12.73
CA ASP A 441 -4.22 5.74 13.68
C ASP A 441 -5.29 6.42 14.51
N GLN A 442 -5.19 7.73 14.78
CA GLN A 442 -6.12 8.40 15.71
C GLN A 442 -6.90 9.58 15.13
N GLU A 443 -6.42 10.27 14.08
CA GLU A 443 -6.93 11.61 13.75
C GLU A 443 -7.63 11.74 12.38
N ASN A 444 -8.03 10.65 11.72
CA ASN A 444 -8.71 10.72 10.41
C ASN A 444 -7.98 11.60 9.37
N MET A 445 -6.65 11.70 9.46
CA MET A 445 -5.89 12.54 8.55
C MET A 445 -5.65 11.82 7.24
N THR A 446 -6.05 12.45 6.13
CA THR A 446 -5.74 11.97 4.79
C THR A 446 -4.62 12.82 4.22
N ILE A 447 -3.46 12.22 3.94
CA ILE A 447 -2.44 12.88 3.12
C ILE A 447 -2.41 12.23 1.76
N THR A 448 -2.42 13.08 0.75
CA THR A 448 -2.49 12.66 -0.65
C THR A 448 -1.41 13.29 -1.48
N GLY A 449 -0.74 12.44 -2.25
CA GLY A 449 0.41 12.77 -3.09
C GLY A 449 0.12 12.63 -4.58
N CYS A 450 1.14 12.93 -5.38
CA CYS A 450 1.08 12.85 -6.82
C CYS A 450 1.28 11.40 -7.30
N ALA A 451 0.31 10.80 -7.99
CA ALA A 451 0.51 9.50 -8.66
C ALA A 451 0.99 9.72 -10.10
N SER A 452 2.07 9.09 -10.53
CA SER A 452 2.44 9.05 -11.94
C SER A 452 2.20 7.67 -12.53
N SER A 453 1.76 7.64 -13.79
CA SER A 453 1.52 6.43 -14.59
C SER A 453 2.63 5.37 -14.46
N PRO A 454 2.30 4.07 -14.37
CA PRO A 454 3.25 2.97 -14.18
C PRO A 454 4.11 2.64 -15.41
N TYR A 455 3.94 3.32 -16.55
CA TYR A 455 4.81 3.12 -17.71
C TYR A 455 6.16 3.83 -17.50
N TRP A 456 7.09 3.15 -16.84
CA TRP A 456 8.46 3.60 -16.60
C TRP A 456 9.33 3.69 -17.87
N ASP A 457 8.78 3.40 -19.06
CA ASP A 457 9.51 3.36 -20.34
C ASP A 457 9.32 4.56 -21.28
N ALA A 458 8.60 5.61 -20.90
CA ALA A 458 8.50 6.80 -21.77
C ALA A 458 8.50 8.11 -20.99
N MET A 459 9.61 8.84 -21.15
CA MET A 459 9.71 10.30 -21.24
C MET A 459 8.36 11.05 -21.12
N SER A 460 7.94 11.40 -19.90
CA SER A 460 7.22 12.66 -19.68
C SER A 460 7.84 13.35 -18.48
N LEU A 461 8.82 14.19 -18.82
CA LEU A 461 9.41 15.22 -17.98
C LEU A 461 8.28 16.19 -17.56
N TYR A 462 8.40 16.85 -16.40
CA TYR A 462 7.50 17.89 -15.87
C TYR A 462 6.31 17.50 -14.97
N ASN A 463 6.50 16.61 -13.97
CA ASN A 463 5.55 16.50 -12.86
C ASN A 463 6.15 17.11 -11.58
N ILE A 464 5.59 18.24 -11.11
CA ILE A 464 5.89 18.85 -9.81
C ILE A 464 4.89 18.29 -8.81
N GLY A 465 5.17 17.18 -8.14
CA GLY A 465 4.25 16.62 -7.16
C GLY A 465 4.13 17.52 -5.93
N LYS A 466 2.91 17.88 -5.53
CA LYS A 466 2.61 18.43 -4.21
C LYS A 466 1.93 17.35 -3.37
N ALA A 467 2.18 17.32 -2.08
CA ALA A 467 1.37 16.54 -1.14
C ALA A 467 0.44 17.48 -0.38
N TYR A 468 -0.81 17.07 -0.23
CA TYR A 468 -1.86 17.82 0.44
C TYR A 468 -2.30 17.06 1.69
N MET A 469 -2.62 17.79 2.75
CA MET A 469 -3.25 17.22 3.94
C MET A 469 -4.69 17.62 4.03
N ILE A 470 -5.47 16.70 4.55
CA ILE A 470 -6.90 16.85 4.75
C ILE A 470 -7.18 16.35 6.16
N GLU A 471 -7.51 17.27 7.05
CA GLU A 471 -7.97 16.98 8.39
C GLU A 471 -9.51 17.03 8.39
N GLU A 472 -10.15 15.90 8.71
CA GLU A 472 -11.58 15.86 9.05
C GLU A 472 -11.75 16.25 10.52
N ILE A 473 -12.41 17.38 10.79
CA ILE A 473 -12.84 17.76 12.15
C ILE A 473 -14.14 17.03 12.53
#